data_AF-A0A922CRT1-F1
#
_entry.id   AF-A0A922CRT1-F1
#
_cell.length_a   1.000
_cell.length_b   1.000
_cell.length_c   1.000
_cell.angle_alpha   90.00
_cell.angle_beta   90.00
_cell.angle_gamma   90.00
#
_symmetry.space_group_name_H-M   'P 1'
#
loop_
_entity.id
_entity.type
_entity.pdbx_description
1 polymer ?
#
loop_
_entity_poly.entity_id
_entity_poly.type
_entity_poly.pdbx_seq_one_letter_code
_entity_poly.pdbx_strand_id
1 'polypeptide(L)'
;MDKYTNSSGPGIFWSRQLSGSEWRNPWLHGNSLDAQTAAWGVRCLVAARKTDEAVPVVRYLLEAYQPYDPDPEVVDSLALFSQTVRETVKLRVSVNVSGSEEARQFQIGDNNALIIQSQLIRNSLSATAVTEGRGIALIGLSAKGSTNVTAPWPRYTLDPRVDQVSTKDRLQLSICYGFVAAGNDSESGLALLTVQLPSGFLADINTITELTSVRHVSAARVSLGGARVLAWVRAARAERCVTLA
;
A
#
# COMPACT_ATOMS: atom_id res chain seq x y z
N MET A 1 21.17 -17.56 -2.01
CA MET A 1 19.83 -16.92 -2.01
C MET A 1 19.45 -16.48 -3.44
N ASP A 2 20.12 -17.02 -4.45
CA ASP A 2 20.32 -16.32 -5.73
C ASP A 2 19.29 -16.72 -6.79
N LYS A 3 18.45 -17.72 -6.47
CA LYS A 3 17.39 -18.21 -7.36
C LYS A 3 16.21 -17.24 -7.48
N TYR A 4 16.06 -16.31 -6.53
CA TYR A 4 14.94 -15.37 -6.45
C TYR A 4 15.38 -13.90 -6.44
N THR A 5 16.68 -13.63 -6.57
CA THR A 5 17.22 -12.27 -6.67
C THR A 5 16.88 -11.69 -8.04
N ASN A 6 16.16 -10.58 -8.04
CA ASN A 6 15.98 -9.75 -9.23
C ASN A 6 16.87 -8.51 -9.11
N SER A 7 17.61 -8.23 -10.18
CA SER A 7 18.52 -7.10 -10.31
C SER A 7 18.10 -6.15 -11.44
N SER A 8 16.81 -6.12 -11.81
CA SER A 8 16.30 -5.19 -12.81
C SER A 8 16.29 -3.77 -12.27
N GLY A 9 17.24 -2.93 -12.71
CA GLY A 9 17.36 -1.52 -12.31
C GLY A 9 18.51 -1.27 -11.32
N PRO A 10 18.51 -0.12 -10.61
CA PRO A 10 19.60 0.28 -9.70
C PRO A 10 19.56 -0.44 -8.33
N GLY A 11 18.61 -1.35 -8.11
CA GLY A 11 18.40 -2.03 -6.83
C GLY A 11 18.36 -3.57 -6.93
N ILE A 12 18.47 -4.21 -5.77
CA ILE A 12 18.38 -5.67 -5.62
C ILE A 12 17.18 -5.98 -4.73
N PHE A 13 16.33 -6.90 -5.16
CA PHE A 13 15.19 -7.37 -4.38
C PHE A 13 14.90 -8.85 -4.63
N TRP A 14 14.00 -9.41 -3.84
CA TRP A 14 13.54 -10.79 -4.00
C TRP A 14 12.07 -10.80 -4.33
N SER A 15 11.71 -11.52 -5.39
CA SER A 15 10.33 -11.67 -5.81
C SER A 15 9.93 -13.13 -5.95
N ARG A 16 8.63 -13.39 -5.83
CA ARG A 16 8.07 -14.72 -6.12
C ARG A 16 8.11 -15.00 -7.62
N GLN A 17 8.21 -16.27 -7.98
CA GLN A 17 8.04 -16.68 -9.37
C GLN A 17 6.58 -16.47 -9.80
N LEU A 18 6.39 -15.75 -10.90
CA LEU A 18 5.09 -15.51 -11.50
C LEU A 18 4.74 -16.66 -12.44
N SER A 19 3.47 -17.07 -12.45
CA SER A 19 3.01 -18.21 -13.27
C SER A 19 2.10 -17.76 -14.42
N GLY A 20 2.17 -18.46 -15.55
CA GLY A 20 1.15 -18.39 -16.61
C GLY A 20 0.95 -16.99 -17.21
N SER A 21 -0.28 -16.48 -17.18
CA SER A 21 -0.64 -15.16 -17.72
C SER A 21 -0.38 -14.00 -16.75
N GLU A 22 0.08 -14.27 -15.52
CA GLU A 22 0.27 -13.22 -14.51
C GLU A 22 1.30 -12.18 -14.96
N TRP A 23 2.34 -12.54 -15.72
CA TRP A 23 3.33 -11.55 -16.20
C TRP A 23 2.72 -10.41 -17.04
N ARG A 24 1.51 -10.59 -17.58
CA ARG A 24 0.77 -9.54 -18.30
C ARG A 24 0.02 -8.58 -17.39
N ASN A 25 -0.04 -8.85 -16.10
CA ASN A 25 -0.74 -8.00 -15.14
C ASN A 25 0.05 -6.69 -14.93
N PRO A 26 -0.47 -5.53 -15.36
CA PRO A 26 0.22 -4.26 -15.25
C PRO A 26 0.47 -3.85 -13.78
N TRP A 27 -0.34 -4.37 -12.85
CA TRP A 27 -0.29 -4.05 -11.42
C TRP A 27 0.74 -4.89 -10.63
N LEU A 28 1.57 -5.69 -11.29
CA LEU A 28 2.62 -6.46 -10.62
C LEU A 28 3.86 -5.64 -10.26
N HIS A 29 4.02 -4.45 -10.82
CA HIS A 29 5.15 -3.57 -10.51
C HIS A 29 4.96 -2.91 -9.13
N GLY A 30 5.95 -2.99 -8.25
CA GLY A 30 5.89 -2.38 -6.92
C GLY A 30 5.00 -3.13 -5.92
N ASN A 31 5.05 -4.46 -5.91
CA ASN A 31 4.29 -5.29 -4.98
C ASN A 31 4.77 -5.12 -3.53
N SER A 32 3.84 -4.99 -2.58
CA SER A 32 4.16 -4.89 -1.14
C SER A 32 4.94 -6.10 -0.62
N LEU A 33 4.70 -7.30 -1.15
CA LEU A 33 5.44 -8.49 -0.76
C LEU A 33 6.94 -8.39 -1.07
N ASP A 34 7.28 -7.86 -2.25
CA ASP A 34 8.67 -7.74 -2.70
C ASP A 34 9.38 -6.67 -1.84
N ALA A 35 8.68 -5.57 -1.52
CA ALA A 35 9.15 -4.53 -0.60
C ALA A 35 9.37 -5.07 0.82
N GLN A 36 8.44 -5.84 1.38
CA GLN A 36 8.60 -6.47 2.69
C GLN A 36 9.75 -7.46 2.72
N THR A 37 9.91 -8.29 1.68
CA THR A 37 11.00 -9.27 1.60
C THR A 37 12.36 -8.56 1.52
N ALA A 38 12.46 -7.51 0.72
CA ALA A 38 13.65 -6.67 0.66
C ALA A 38 13.92 -5.96 2.00
N ALA A 39 12.89 -5.51 2.72
CA ALA A 39 13.00 -4.89 4.03
C ALA A 39 13.60 -5.85 5.06
N TRP A 40 13.15 -7.10 5.11
CA TRP A 40 13.78 -8.13 5.93
C TRP A 40 15.21 -8.44 5.48
N GLY A 41 15.46 -8.46 4.17
CA GLY A 41 16.82 -8.60 3.61
C GLY A 41 17.78 -7.53 4.13
N VAL A 42 17.37 -6.27 4.15
CA VAL A 42 18.17 -5.16 4.73
C VAL A 42 18.45 -5.41 6.20
N ARG A 43 17.46 -5.78 7.00
CA ARG A 43 17.67 -6.06 8.44
C ARG A 43 18.69 -7.17 8.66
N CYS A 44 18.62 -8.24 7.86
CA CYS A 44 19.57 -9.34 7.92
C CYS A 44 21.00 -8.88 7.54
N LEU A 45 21.14 -8.09 6.48
CA LEU A 45 22.45 -7.57 6.04
C LEU A 45 23.05 -6.61 7.07
N VAL A 46 22.23 -5.73 7.64
CA VAL A 46 22.63 -4.82 8.73
C VAL A 46 23.06 -5.61 9.97
N ALA A 47 22.28 -6.62 10.37
CA ALA A 47 22.63 -7.50 11.49
C ALA A 47 23.93 -8.28 11.25
N ALA A 48 24.19 -8.68 10.01
CA ALA A 48 25.42 -9.34 9.58
C ALA A 48 26.61 -8.38 9.35
N ARG A 49 26.46 -7.08 9.63
CA ARG A 49 27.45 -6.01 9.39
C ARG A 49 27.89 -5.88 7.93
N LYS A 50 27.04 -6.29 6.99
CA LYS A 50 27.23 -6.16 5.53
C LYS A 50 26.51 -4.92 5.01
N THR A 51 26.90 -3.75 5.51
CA THR A 51 26.24 -2.47 5.16
C THR A 51 26.37 -2.12 3.69
N ASP A 52 27.53 -2.42 3.08
CA ASP A 52 27.79 -2.12 1.67
C ASP A 52 26.91 -2.96 0.74
N GLU A 53 26.67 -4.23 1.09
CA GLU A 53 25.76 -5.12 0.37
C GLU A 53 24.28 -4.72 0.56
N ALA A 54 23.95 -4.01 1.65
CA ALA A 54 22.59 -3.53 1.91
C ALA A 54 22.22 -2.30 1.06
N VAL A 55 23.19 -1.49 0.63
CA VAL A 55 22.97 -0.28 -0.18
C VAL A 55 22.06 -0.52 -1.40
N PRO A 56 22.31 -1.50 -2.29
CA PRO A 56 21.43 -1.74 -3.44
C PRO A 56 20.02 -2.19 -3.04
N VAL A 57 19.84 -2.87 -1.92
CA VAL A 57 18.52 -3.26 -1.43
C VAL A 57 17.78 -2.05 -0.86
N VAL A 58 18.48 -1.19 -0.14
CA VAL A 58 17.94 0.09 0.36
C VAL A 58 17.51 0.99 -0.79
N ARG A 59 18.27 1.07 -1.88
CA ARG A 59 17.85 1.83 -3.08
C ARG A 59 16.52 1.35 -3.64
N TYR A 60 16.33 0.04 -3.72
CA TYR A 60 15.03 -0.53 -4.12
C TYR A 60 13.91 -0.16 -3.14
N LEU A 61 14.15 -0.25 -1.83
CA LEU A 61 13.15 0.13 -0.82
C LEU A 61 12.76 1.61 -0.89
N LEU A 62 13.71 2.49 -1.19
CA LEU A 62 13.47 3.91 -1.39
C LEU A 62 12.59 4.18 -2.62
N GLU A 63 12.76 3.41 -3.69
CA GLU A 63 11.90 3.48 -4.89
C GLU A 63 10.50 2.89 -4.64
N ALA A 64 10.41 1.83 -3.83
CA ALA A 64 9.15 1.19 -3.47
C ALA A 64 8.35 1.96 -2.40
N TYR A 65 8.99 2.90 -1.70
CA TYR A 65 8.37 3.64 -0.60
C TYR A 65 7.20 4.52 -1.08
N GLN A 66 6.06 4.41 -0.37
CA GLN A 66 4.88 5.23 -0.61
C GLN A 66 4.63 6.18 0.58
N PRO A 67 4.53 7.51 0.36
CA PRO A 67 4.44 8.48 1.45
C PRO A 67 3.08 8.51 2.17
N TYR A 68 2.00 8.08 1.52
CA TYR A 68 0.64 8.18 2.08
C TYR A 68 0.15 6.92 2.78
N ASP A 69 0.74 5.77 2.47
CA ASP A 69 0.44 4.48 3.10
C ASP A 69 1.73 3.66 3.19
N PRO A 70 2.70 4.11 4.01
CA PRO A 70 3.99 3.47 4.06
C PRO A 70 3.87 2.10 4.74
N ASP A 71 4.47 1.08 4.13
CA ASP A 71 4.58 -0.23 4.76
C ASP A 71 5.46 -0.12 6.03
N PRO A 72 4.96 -0.49 7.22
CA PRO A 72 5.70 -0.37 8.47
C PRO A 72 7.05 -1.09 8.45
N GLU A 73 7.12 -2.27 7.81
CA GLU A 73 8.35 -3.04 7.75
C GLU A 73 9.42 -2.33 6.91
N VAL A 74 9.00 -1.68 5.82
CA VAL A 74 9.87 -0.88 4.95
C VAL A 74 10.41 0.33 5.70
N VAL A 75 9.54 1.07 6.39
CA VAL A 75 9.93 2.26 7.18
C VAL A 75 10.94 1.88 8.25
N ASP A 76 10.65 0.85 9.04
CA ASP A 76 11.50 0.41 10.13
C ASP A 76 12.87 -0.10 9.63
N SER A 77 12.91 -0.79 8.49
CA SER A 77 14.17 -1.22 7.88
C SER A 77 15.01 -0.05 7.36
N LEU A 78 14.38 0.95 6.75
CA LEU A 78 15.07 2.17 6.31
C LEU A 78 15.56 2.98 7.51
N ALA A 79 14.77 3.09 8.57
CA ALA A 79 15.15 3.74 9.81
C ALA A 79 16.36 3.04 10.45
N LEU A 80 16.33 1.71 10.58
CA LEU A 80 17.45 0.92 11.08
C LEU A 80 18.72 1.15 10.26
N PHE A 81 18.62 1.08 8.94
CA PHE A 81 19.77 1.33 8.06
C PHE A 81 20.31 2.77 8.23
N SER A 82 19.43 3.77 8.27
CA SER A 82 19.84 5.17 8.46
C SER A 82 20.55 5.40 9.80
N GLN A 83 20.17 4.69 10.86
CA GLN A 83 20.85 4.76 12.15
C GLN A 83 22.26 4.17 12.08
N THR A 84 22.46 3.11 11.30
CA THR A 84 23.78 2.50 11.12
C THR A 84 24.73 3.32 10.25
N VAL A 85 24.21 4.11 9.32
CA VAL A 85 24.99 4.97 8.40
C VAL A 85 24.86 6.44 8.81
N ARG A 86 24.52 6.72 10.07
CA ARG A 86 24.18 8.09 10.51
C ARG A 86 25.39 9.01 10.39
N GLU A 87 25.30 9.94 9.45
CA GLU A 87 26.19 11.08 9.30
C GLU A 87 25.45 12.39 9.59
N THR A 88 26.18 13.46 9.86
CA THR A 88 25.61 14.82 9.99
C THR A 88 24.91 15.21 8.69
N VAL A 89 23.62 15.60 8.79
CA VAL A 89 22.79 15.95 7.64
C VAL A 89 22.74 17.47 7.50
N LYS A 90 23.11 17.96 6.32
CA LYS A 90 22.93 19.35 5.89
C LYS A 90 22.63 19.37 4.40
N LEU A 91 21.36 19.20 4.07
CA LEU A 91 20.85 19.14 2.70
C LEU A 91 19.92 20.31 2.43
N ARG A 92 20.05 20.87 1.23
CA ARG A 92 19.12 21.83 0.65
C ARG A 92 18.55 21.20 -0.62
N VAL A 93 17.23 21.11 -0.69
CA VAL A 93 16.52 20.60 -1.87
C VAL A 93 15.69 21.73 -2.44
N SER A 94 16.01 22.14 -3.66
CA SER A 94 15.27 23.16 -4.40
C SER A 94 14.40 22.48 -5.46
N VAL A 95 13.08 22.58 -5.31
CA VAL A 95 12.12 22.02 -6.26
C VAL A 95 11.58 23.14 -7.14
N ASN A 96 11.85 23.03 -8.44
CA ASN A 96 11.31 23.89 -9.46
C ASN A 96 10.16 23.18 -10.18
N VAL A 97 9.03 23.86 -10.30
CA VAL A 97 7.80 23.32 -10.88
C VAL A 97 7.46 24.15 -12.11
N SER A 98 7.26 23.49 -13.25
CA SER A 98 6.84 24.16 -14.48
C SER A 98 5.54 24.95 -14.26
N GLY A 99 5.57 26.24 -14.59
CA GLY A 99 4.44 27.16 -14.40
C GLY A 99 4.35 27.82 -13.03
N SER A 100 5.29 27.56 -12.11
CA SER A 100 5.44 28.31 -10.85
C SER A 100 6.57 29.32 -10.97
N GLU A 101 6.33 30.58 -10.59
CA GLU A 101 7.39 31.60 -10.56
C GLU A 101 8.33 31.44 -9.35
N GLU A 102 7.85 30.79 -8.28
CA GLU A 102 8.65 30.55 -7.08
C GLU A 102 9.10 29.10 -6.99
N ALA A 103 10.42 28.90 -6.88
CA ALA A 103 11.00 27.62 -6.51
C ALA A 103 10.86 27.41 -4.99
N ARG A 104 10.32 26.25 -4.59
CA ARG A 104 10.19 25.88 -3.19
C ARG A 104 11.49 25.25 -2.72
N GLN A 105 12.02 25.74 -1.60
CA GLN A 105 13.22 25.19 -0.99
C GLN A 105 12.87 24.44 0.29
N PHE A 106 13.41 23.23 0.42
CA PHE A 106 13.39 22.43 1.62
C PHE A 106 14.79 22.43 2.22
N GLN A 107 14.89 22.84 3.48
CA GLN A 107 16.14 22.80 4.24
C GLN A 107 16.05 21.64 5.22
N ILE A 108 16.92 20.66 5.05
CA ILE A 108 16.97 19.43 5.85
C ILE A 108 18.29 19.45 6.63
N GLY A 109 18.19 19.47 7.94
CA GLY A 109 19.29 19.36 8.89
C GLY A 109 19.00 18.27 9.93
N ASP A 110 19.92 18.10 10.88
CA ASP A 110 19.82 17.05 11.90
C ASP A 110 18.52 17.11 12.73
N ASN A 111 17.94 18.31 12.91
CA ASN A 111 16.75 18.53 13.72
C ASN A 111 15.43 18.18 13.00
N ASN A 112 15.44 18.08 11.67
CA ASN A 112 14.24 17.80 10.86
C ASN A 112 14.47 16.71 9.81
N ALA A 113 15.53 15.91 9.95
CA ALA A 113 15.89 14.83 9.04
C ALA A 113 14.80 13.76 8.89
N LEU A 114 13.97 13.55 9.93
CA LEU A 114 12.86 12.59 9.93
C LEU A 114 11.49 13.23 9.68
N ILE A 115 11.43 14.55 9.50
CA ILE A 115 10.16 15.27 9.27
C ILE A 115 9.86 15.26 7.78
N ILE A 116 8.74 14.63 7.40
CA ILE A 116 8.26 14.65 6.01
C ILE A 116 7.81 16.08 5.67
N GLN A 117 8.42 16.64 4.63
CA GLN A 117 8.06 17.96 4.08
C GLN A 117 7.42 17.75 2.70
N SER A 118 6.27 18.38 2.45
CA SER A 118 5.52 18.21 1.20
C SER A 118 5.16 19.55 0.56
N GLN A 119 5.01 19.52 -0.77
CA GLN A 119 4.49 20.63 -1.56
C GLN A 119 3.40 20.09 -2.48
N LEU A 120 2.24 20.73 -2.43
CA LEU A 120 1.18 20.44 -3.37
C LEU A 120 1.51 21.07 -4.72
N ILE A 121 1.62 20.25 -5.75
CA ILE A 121 1.80 20.68 -7.14
C ILE A 121 0.43 20.64 -7.82
N ARG A 122 0.01 21.75 -8.43
CA ARG A 122 -1.27 21.85 -9.14
C ARG A 122 -1.00 22.14 -10.62
N ASN A 123 -1.63 21.37 -11.52
CA ASN A 123 -1.68 21.64 -12.96
C ASN A 123 -0.30 21.87 -13.63
N SER A 124 0.71 21.08 -13.25
CA SER A 124 2.06 21.17 -13.82
C SER A 124 2.42 19.90 -14.58
N LEU A 125 3.11 20.05 -15.70
CA LEU A 125 3.51 18.94 -16.57
C LEU A 125 4.87 18.35 -16.15
N SER A 126 5.70 19.11 -15.44
CA SER A 126 7.01 18.68 -14.97
C SER A 126 7.43 19.39 -13.68
N ALA A 127 8.21 18.68 -12.87
CA ALA A 127 8.91 19.20 -11.71
C ALA A 127 10.35 18.68 -11.74
N THR A 128 11.30 19.54 -11.39
CA THR A 128 12.72 19.19 -11.29
C THR A 128 13.21 19.53 -9.89
N ALA A 129 14.00 18.64 -9.31
CA ALA A 129 14.60 18.85 -7.99
C ALA A 129 16.12 18.93 -8.13
N VAL A 130 16.71 19.96 -7.55
CA VAL A 130 18.16 20.13 -7.42
C VAL A 130 18.52 19.99 -5.95
N THR A 131 19.53 19.18 -5.65
CA THR A 131 19.99 18.94 -4.29
C THR A 131 21.40 19.48 -4.10
N GLU A 132 21.64 20.12 -2.96
CA GLU A 132 22.92 20.69 -2.58
C GLU A 132 23.23 20.33 -1.12
N GLY A 133 24.49 20.02 -0.82
CA GLY A 133 24.94 19.77 0.56
C GLY A 133 25.43 18.35 0.81
N ARG A 134 25.28 17.88 2.04
CA ARG A 134 25.75 16.57 2.53
C ARG A 134 24.65 15.81 3.24
N GLY A 135 24.49 14.54 2.88
CA GLY A 135 23.49 13.63 3.44
C GLY A 135 22.69 12.95 2.33
N ILE A 136 21.66 12.20 2.75
CA ILE A 136 20.75 11.50 1.85
C ILE A 136 19.32 11.99 2.14
N ALA A 137 18.57 12.31 1.09
CA ALA A 137 17.16 12.65 1.17
C ALA A 137 16.35 11.79 0.19
N LEU A 138 15.15 11.38 0.63
CA LEU A 138 14.17 10.72 -0.23
C LEU A 138 13.22 11.78 -0.79
N ILE A 139 13.14 11.87 -2.11
CA ILE A 139 12.22 12.76 -2.82
C ILE A 139 11.26 11.87 -3.61
N GLY A 140 9.97 11.94 -3.26
CA GLY A 140 8.91 11.18 -3.93
C GLY A 140 7.89 12.11 -4.57
N LEU A 141 7.37 11.72 -5.73
CA LEU A 141 6.20 12.34 -6.34
C LEU A 141 5.01 11.38 -6.20
N SER A 142 3.88 11.89 -5.72
CA SER A 142 2.65 11.12 -5.64
C SER A 142 1.52 11.91 -6.30
N ALA A 143 0.81 11.23 -7.19
CA ALA A 143 -0.33 11.77 -7.92
C ALA A 143 -1.57 10.93 -7.62
N LYS A 144 -2.71 11.60 -7.48
CA LYS A 144 -4.02 10.96 -7.30
C LYS A 144 -4.93 11.36 -8.46
N GLY A 145 -5.46 10.38 -9.17
CA GLY A 145 -6.40 10.57 -10.28
C GLY A 145 -7.58 9.63 -10.18
N SER A 146 -8.68 9.99 -10.84
CA SER A 146 -9.83 9.10 -11.04
C SER A 146 -9.72 8.52 -12.45
N THR A 147 -9.82 7.20 -12.57
CA THR A 147 -9.86 6.52 -13.87
C THR A 147 -11.16 5.72 -13.97
N ASN A 148 -11.74 5.70 -15.17
CA ASN A 148 -12.83 4.78 -15.47
C ASN A 148 -12.19 3.42 -15.76
N VAL A 149 -12.17 2.53 -14.76
CA VAL A 149 -11.52 1.22 -14.86
C VAL A 149 -12.34 0.32 -15.77
N THR A 150 -11.85 0.06 -16.99
CA THR A 150 -12.54 -0.81 -17.98
C THR A 150 -12.03 -2.25 -18.00
N ALA A 151 -10.87 -2.54 -17.38
CA ALA A 151 -10.32 -3.90 -17.30
C ALA A 151 -9.44 -4.07 -16.05
N PRO A 152 -10.04 -4.20 -14.84
CA PRO A 152 -9.26 -4.56 -13.68
C PRO A 152 -8.70 -5.99 -13.86
N TRP A 153 -7.54 -6.28 -13.29
CA TRP A 153 -7.09 -7.64 -13.01
C TRP A 153 -7.45 -7.97 -11.56
N PRO A 154 -8.74 -8.16 -11.23
CA PRO A 154 -9.15 -8.31 -9.84
C PRO A 154 -8.63 -9.62 -9.27
N ARG A 155 -8.03 -9.55 -8.07
CA ARG A 155 -7.73 -10.74 -7.26
C ARG A 155 -8.92 -11.21 -6.44
N TYR A 156 -10.00 -10.43 -6.44
CA TYR A 156 -11.23 -10.71 -5.71
C TYR A 156 -12.43 -10.44 -6.60
N THR A 157 -13.37 -11.36 -6.64
CA THR A 157 -14.70 -11.10 -7.19
C THR A 157 -15.55 -10.49 -6.08
N LEU A 158 -16.36 -9.50 -6.43
CA LEU A 158 -17.29 -8.83 -5.51
C LEU A 158 -18.64 -8.74 -6.21
N ASP A 159 -19.68 -9.26 -5.56
CA ASP A 159 -21.06 -9.22 -6.02
C ASP A 159 -21.98 -8.75 -4.87
N PRO A 160 -22.16 -7.43 -4.69
CA PRO A 160 -23.09 -6.88 -3.72
C PRO A 160 -24.52 -6.97 -4.26
N ARG A 161 -25.40 -7.64 -3.49
CA ARG A 161 -26.80 -7.87 -3.83
C ARG A 161 -27.72 -7.27 -2.77
N VAL A 162 -28.70 -6.50 -3.22
CA VAL A 162 -29.78 -6.02 -2.35
C VAL A 162 -30.82 -7.13 -2.22
N ASP A 163 -31.09 -7.52 -0.98
CA ASP A 163 -32.08 -8.57 -0.69
C ASP A 163 -33.50 -8.05 -0.91
N GLN A 164 -34.42 -8.92 -1.33
CA GLN A 164 -35.83 -8.60 -1.57
C GLN A 164 -36.56 -8.15 -0.30
N VAL A 165 -36.05 -8.52 0.86
CA VAL A 165 -36.59 -8.10 2.17
C VAL A 165 -36.27 -6.61 2.47
N SER A 166 -35.43 -5.97 1.64
CA SER A 166 -35.14 -4.54 1.78
C SER A 166 -36.40 -3.70 1.53
N THR A 167 -36.59 -2.70 2.37
CA THR A 167 -37.67 -1.70 2.26
C THR A 167 -37.08 -0.31 2.04
N LYS A 168 -37.93 0.71 1.91
CA LYS A 168 -37.49 2.10 1.80
C LYS A 168 -36.61 2.54 2.98
N ASP A 169 -36.89 2.01 4.17
CA ASP A 169 -36.27 2.44 5.42
C ASP A 169 -35.31 1.38 6.01
N ARG A 170 -35.18 0.21 5.37
CA ARG A 170 -34.28 -0.87 5.78
C ARG A 170 -33.58 -1.48 4.59
N LEU A 171 -32.26 -1.40 4.55
CA LEU A 171 -31.45 -1.97 3.48
C LEU A 171 -30.77 -3.25 3.97
N GLN A 172 -31.15 -4.39 3.40
CA GLN A 172 -30.48 -5.66 3.63
C GLN A 172 -29.56 -5.96 2.44
N LEU A 173 -28.26 -5.92 2.68
CA LEU A 173 -27.21 -6.06 1.68
C LEU A 173 -26.44 -7.36 1.89
N SER A 174 -26.55 -8.28 0.94
CA SER A 174 -25.75 -9.49 0.87
C SER A 174 -24.52 -9.24 -0.01
N ILE A 175 -23.33 -9.35 0.54
CA ILE A 175 -22.08 -9.16 -0.19
C ILE A 175 -21.43 -10.51 -0.36
N CYS A 176 -21.40 -10.97 -1.61
CA CYS A 176 -20.69 -12.17 -1.99
C CYS A 176 -19.31 -11.82 -2.54
N TYR A 177 -18.30 -12.57 -2.09
CA TYR A 177 -16.93 -12.36 -2.51
C TYR A 177 -16.19 -13.68 -2.70
N GLY A 178 -15.33 -13.70 -3.72
CA GLY A 178 -14.49 -14.84 -4.07
C GLY A 178 -13.04 -14.43 -4.27
N PHE A 179 -12.12 -15.36 -4.10
CA PHE A 179 -10.70 -15.18 -4.34
C PHE A 179 -10.31 -15.78 -5.69
N VAL A 180 -9.81 -14.94 -6.58
CA VAL A 180 -9.20 -15.38 -7.83
C VAL A 180 -7.78 -15.80 -7.52
N ALA A 181 -7.64 -17.06 -7.09
CA ALA A 181 -6.35 -17.64 -6.75
C ALA A 181 -5.44 -17.80 -7.98
N ALA A 182 -4.14 -17.70 -7.75
CA ALA A 182 -3.12 -18.09 -8.73
C ALA A 182 -2.27 -19.22 -8.17
N GLY A 183 -1.86 -20.13 -9.05
CA GLY A 183 -1.15 -21.34 -8.64
C GLY A 183 -1.97 -22.22 -7.69
N ASN A 184 -1.35 -22.63 -6.59
CA ASN A 184 -1.90 -23.61 -5.64
C ASN A 184 -2.65 -22.99 -4.46
N ASP A 185 -2.82 -21.67 -4.41
CA ASP A 185 -3.51 -21.01 -3.31
C ASP A 185 -5.01 -21.38 -3.30
N SER A 186 -5.54 -21.76 -2.14
CA SER A 186 -6.96 -22.12 -1.95
C SER A 186 -7.77 -21.01 -1.29
N GLU A 187 -7.12 -20.20 -0.45
CA GLU A 187 -7.69 -19.08 0.28
C GLU A 187 -6.77 -17.85 0.18
N SER A 188 -7.35 -16.66 0.34
CA SER A 188 -6.58 -15.44 0.46
C SER A 188 -5.92 -15.33 1.83
N GLY A 189 -4.93 -14.44 1.93
CA GLY A 189 -4.55 -13.87 3.23
C GLY A 189 -5.71 -13.11 3.86
N LEU A 190 -5.44 -12.40 4.96
CA LEU A 190 -6.44 -11.53 5.58
C LEU A 190 -6.76 -10.37 4.63
N ALA A 191 -8.02 -10.23 4.24
CA ALA A 191 -8.50 -9.18 3.36
C ALA A 191 -9.43 -8.23 4.13
N LEU A 192 -9.40 -6.94 3.76
CA LEU A 192 -10.29 -5.94 4.33
C LEU A 192 -11.44 -5.67 3.37
N LEU A 193 -12.64 -6.13 3.74
CA LEU A 193 -13.89 -5.80 3.06
C LEU A 193 -14.39 -4.45 3.60
N THR A 194 -14.44 -3.44 2.73
CA THR A 194 -14.98 -2.11 3.08
C THR A 194 -16.29 -1.89 2.36
N VAL A 195 -17.33 -1.61 3.12
CA VAL A 195 -18.68 -1.33 2.61
C VAL A 195 -19.02 0.12 2.97
N GLN A 196 -19.16 0.94 1.94
CA GLN A 196 -19.65 2.31 2.09
C GLN A 196 -21.16 2.31 1.84
N LEU A 197 -21.94 2.64 2.86
CA LEU A 197 -23.39 2.71 2.72
C LEU A 197 -23.80 3.98 1.97
N PRO A 198 -24.95 3.94 1.25
CA PRO A 198 -25.54 5.14 0.65
C PRO A 198 -25.88 6.19 1.72
N SER A 199 -25.88 7.46 1.32
CA SER A 199 -26.28 8.56 2.19
C SER A 199 -27.67 8.32 2.78
N GLY A 200 -27.81 8.48 4.10
CA GLY A 200 -29.06 8.27 4.82
C GLY A 200 -29.22 6.89 5.45
N PHE A 201 -28.35 5.92 5.12
CA PHE A 201 -28.33 4.61 5.77
C PHE A 201 -27.19 4.50 6.79
N LEU A 202 -27.49 3.90 7.94
CA LEU A 202 -26.53 3.55 8.97
C LEU A 202 -26.58 2.05 9.22
N ALA A 203 -25.43 1.44 9.46
CA ALA A 203 -25.34 0.03 9.81
C ALA A 203 -25.94 -0.22 11.19
N ASP A 204 -26.75 -1.28 11.34
CA ASP A 204 -27.16 -1.77 12.65
C ASP A 204 -25.94 -2.40 13.35
N ILE A 205 -25.73 -2.03 14.61
CA ILE A 205 -24.62 -2.56 15.42
C ILE A 205 -24.87 -4.04 15.77
N ASN A 206 -26.14 -4.44 15.89
CA ASN A 206 -26.49 -5.80 16.26
C ASN A 206 -26.09 -6.80 15.17
N THR A 207 -26.29 -6.45 13.90
CA THR A 207 -25.95 -7.29 12.75
C THR A 207 -24.43 -7.48 12.58
N ILE A 208 -23.62 -6.57 13.13
CA ILE A 208 -22.15 -6.69 13.15
C ILE A 208 -21.67 -7.80 14.08
N THR A 209 -22.40 -8.04 15.17
CA THR A 209 -22.10 -9.16 16.06
C THR A 209 -22.37 -10.48 15.36
N GLU A 210 -23.48 -10.56 14.62
CA GLU A 210 -23.83 -11.73 13.80
C GLU A 210 -22.82 -11.96 12.67
N LEU A 211 -22.29 -10.90 12.08
CA LEU A 211 -21.23 -10.97 11.06
C LEU A 211 -19.98 -11.68 11.54
N THR A 212 -19.57 -11.42 12.79
CA THR A 212 -18.40 -12.08 13.39
C THR A 212 -18.63 -13.53 13.78
N SER A 213 -19.89 -14.00 13.80
CA SER A 213 -20.21 -15.41 14.07
C SER A 213 -19.86 -16.33 12.90
N VAL A 214 -19.65 -15.75 11.71
CA VAL A 214 -19.35 -16.50 10.49
C VAL A 214 -17.86 -16.84 10.44
N ARG A 215 -17.51 -18.13 10.28
CA ARG A 215 -16.13 -18.65 10.36
C ARG A 215 -15.08 -17.93 9.50
N HIS A 216 -15.49 -17.30 8.42
CA HIS A 216 -14.60 -16.64 7.48
C HIS A 216 -14.47 -15.12 7.69
N VAL A 217 -15.13 -14.58 8.72
CA VAL A 217 -15.00 -13.20 9.21
C VAL A 217 -14.23 -13.25 10.52
N SER A 218 -13.05 -12.63 10.56
CA SER A 218 -12.22 -12.57 11.77
C SER A 218 -12.65 -11.45 12.71
N ALA A 219 -13.05 -10.31 12.16
CA ALA A 219 -13.53 -9.16 12.92
C ALA A 219 -14.37 -8.25 12.03
N ALA A 220 -15.26 -7.47 12.62
CA ALA A 220 -15.99 -6.43 11.92
C ALA A 220 -16.15 -5.19 12.81
N ARG A 221 -16.16 -4.00 12.22
CA ARG A 221 -16.37 -2.73 12.91
C ARG A 221 -17.10 -1.71 12.06
N VAL A 222 -17.82 -0.82 12.73
CA VAL A 222 -18.35 0.41 12.15
C VAL A 222 -17.27 1.48 12.11
N SER A 223 -17.29 2.30 11.07
CA SER A 223 -16.57 3.56 10.97
C SER A 223 -17.49 4.66 10.41
N LEU A 224 -17.05 5.92 10.45
CA LEU A 224 -17.81 7.08 9.98
C LEU A 224 -19.24 7.17 10.56
N GLY A 225 -19.38 6.92 11.87
CA GLY A 225 -20.65 7.11 12.57
C GLY A 225 -21.79 6.18 12.13
N GLY A 226 -21.49 5.04 11.51
CA GLY A 226 -22.52 4.11 10.99
C GLY A 226 -22.51 3.97 9.48
N ALA A 227 -21.97 4.95 8.75
CA ALA A 227 -22.04 4.99 7.29
C ALA A 227 -21.04 4.05 6.59
N ARG A 228 -20.09 3.47 7.32
CA ARG A 228 -19.09 2.55 6.76
C ARG A 228 -18.93 1.33 7.65
N VAL A 229 -18.89 0.15 7.03
CA VAL A 229 -18.57 -1.11 7.70
C VAL A 229 -17.25 -1.65 7.17
N LEU A 230 -16.40 -2.10 8.09
CA LEU A 230 -15.11 -2.69 7.81
C LEU A 230 -15.10 -4.10 8.38
N ALA A 231 -14.86 -5.11 7.54
CA ALA A 231 -14.76 -6.50 7.96
C ALA A 231 -13.44 -7.11 7.51
N TRP A 232 -12.75 -7.80 8.42
CA TRP A 232 -11.57 -8.59 8.11
C TRP A 232 -12.01 -9.99 7.79
N VAL A 233 -11.77 -10.42 6.56
CA VAL A 233 -12.29 -11.68 6.00
C VAL A 233 -11.17 -12.51 5.38
N ARG A 234 -11.42 -13.81 5.24
CA ARG A 234 -10.63 -14.69 4.37
C ARG A 234 -11.50 -15.13 3.21
N ALA A 235 -11.15 -14.74 1.99
CA ALA A 235 -11.84 -15.17 0.80
C ALA A 235 -11.31 -16.55 0.35
N ALA A 236 -12.15 -17.33 -0.31
CA ALA A 236 -11.78 -18.61 -0.90
C ALA A 236 -12.14 -18.64 -2.38
N ARG A 237 -11.66 -19.65 -3.12
CA ARG A 237 -12.09 -19.86 -4.52
C ARG A 237 -13.61 -20.01 -4.64
N ALA A 238 -14.21 -20.71 -3.68
CA ALA A 238 -15.66 -20.75 -3.54
C ALA A 238 -16.15 -19.42 -2.95
N GLU A 239 -17.20 -18.88 -3.57
CA GLU A 239 -17.81 -17.63 -3.14
C GLU A 239 -18.34 -17.74 -1.72
N ARG A 240 -18.07 -16.71 -0.91
CA ARG A 240 -18.53 -16.57 0.47
C ARG A 240 -19.40 -15.33 0.54
N CYS A 241 -20.59 -15.46 1.12
CA CYS A 241 -21.54 -14.37 1.23
C CYS A 241 -21.75 -13.97 2.69
N VAL A 242 -21.93 -12.67 2.87
CA VAL A 242 -22.02 -12.04 4.18
C VAL A 242 -23.13 -11.00 4.11
N THR A 243 -24.07 -11.02 5.07
CA THR A 243 -25.27 -10.17 5.03
C THR A 243 -25.18 -9.07 6.09
N LEU A 244 -25.42 -7.84 5.66
CA LEU A 244 -25.64 -6.66 6.49
C LEU A 244 -27.13 -6.33 6.45
N ALA A 245 -27.74 -6.07 7.60
CA ALA A 245 -29.13 -5.60 7.70
C ALA A 245 -29.21 -4.40 8.64
#